data_AF-A0A4V3IF60-F1
#
_entry.id   AF-A0A4V3IF60-F1
#
_cell.length_a   1.000
_cell.length_b   1.000
_cell.length_c   1.000
_cell.angle_alpha   90.00
_cell.angle_beta   90.00
_cell.angle_gamma   90.00
#
_symmetry.space_group_name_H-M   'P 1'
#
loop_
_entity.id
_entity.type
_entity.pdbx_description
1 polymer ?
#
loop_
_entity_poly.entity_id
_entity_poly.type
_entity_poly.pdbx_seq_one_letter_code
_entity_poly.pdbx_strand_id
1 'polypeptide(L)'
;MPHGVQGSDSGLALAAPSDLRFSSPGEYAVLLRRAHDLALSGAAQPNVSPSIWASWQRALAGGIDPDRHLPRHLHEVSDVVSLRGGHPLAAVMPALTELLADETASGRHLLVLTNAQGEILWRVGSRAILRQADGLEFVEGADWSEHGIGTNAISEVLVSGRAAQLFSAEHLVRTHHAWACTASPIRDQRTGELLGVLNVSGPLDTVTVDSMRMVKTGVRLAEELMKARPGSATGPAGPAGVTGSAGSAGATGPA
;
A
#
# COMPACT_ATOMS: atom_id res chain seq x y z
N MET A 1 -42.99 15.48 50.17
CA MET A 1 -41.91 16.44 49.81
C MET A 1 -41.03 16.66 51.04
N PRO A 2 -39.69 16.65 50.93
CA PRO A 2 -38.81 16.42 49.77
C PRO A 2 -38.09 15.05 49.88
N HIS A 3 -37.93 14.25 48.83
CA HIS A 3 -36.99 14.34 47.70
C HIS A 3 -35.51 14.44 48.10
N GLY A 4 -34.79 13.32 47.95
CA GLY A 4 -33.34 13.23 47.87
C GLY A 4 -32.98 12.18 46.83
N VAL A 5 -32.44 12.65 45.71
CA VAL A 5 -32.30 11.96 44.42
C VAL A 5 -31.21 10.89 44.48
N GLN A 6 -31.54 9.68 44.01
CA GLN A 6 -30.56 8.66 43.62
C GLN A 6 -29.73 9.21 42.46
N GLY A 7 -28.46 9.54 42.73
CA GLY A 7 -27.47 9.77 41.69
C GLY A 7 -27.21 8.45 40.98
N SER A 8 -27.83 8.28 39.82
CA SER A 8 -27.41 7.28 38.84
C SER A 8 -25.99 7.63 38.40
N ASP A 9 -25.02 6.90 38.92
CA ASP A 9 -23.66 6.91 38.41
C ASP A 9 -23.68 6.17 37.07
N SER A 10 -24.13 6.89 36.04
CA SER A 10 -24.05 6.47 34.65
C SER A 10 -22.57 6.52 34.27
N GLY A 11 -21.84 5.50 34.69
CA GLY A 11 -20.51 5.21 34.19
C GLY A 11 -20.61 5.07 32.68
N LEU A 12 -20.31 6.15 31.98
CA LEU A 12 -19.87 6.11 30.59
C LEU A 12 -18.68 5.16 30.58
N ALA A 13 -18.93 3.90 30.21
CA ALA A 13 -17.86 2.98 29.87
C ALA A 13 -16.99 3.71 28.85
N LEU A 14 -15.77 4.10 29.27
CA LEU A 14 -14.78 4.65 28.36
C LEU A 14 -14.67 3.66 27.20
N ALA A 15 -15.10 4.08 26.02
CA ALA A 15 -15.08 3.23 24.83
C ALA A 15 -13.66 2.67 24.68
N ALA A 16 -13.54 1.39 24.34
CA ALA A 16 -12.22 0.83 24.11
C ALA A 16 -11.53 1.65 23.01
N PRO A 17 -10.20 1.89 23.06
CA PRO A 17 -9.53 2.74 22.08
C PRO A 17 -9.83 2.37 20.62
N SER A 18 -10.09 1.08 20.33
CA SER A 18 -10.51 0.58 19.02
C SER A 18 -11.89 1.08 18.56
N ASP A 19 -12.81 1.32 19.48
CA ASP A 19 -14.18 1.73 19.20
C ASP A 19 -14.23 3.20 18.76
N LEU A 20 -13.24 4.00 19.18
CA LEU A 20 -13.09 5.41 18.83
C LEU A 20 -12.58 5.62 17.40
N ARG A 21 -11.89 4.64 16.81
CA ARG A 21 -11.24 4.77 15.50
C ARG A 21 -12.15 5.32 14.40
N PHE A 22 -13.39 4.84 14.36
CA PHE A 22 -14.39 5.25 13.37
C PHE A 22 -15.50 6.12 13.96
N SER A 23 -15.75 6.04 15.27
CA SER A 23 -16.81 6.83 15.92
C SER A 23 -16.35 8.24 16.32
N SER A 24 -15.08 8.40 16.71
CA SER A 24 -14.44 9.68 17.02
C SER A 24 -12.97 9.73 16.54
N PRO A 25 -12.75 9.81 15.20
CA PRO A 25 -11.43 9.89 14.57
C PRO A 25 -10.44 10.86 15.23
N GLY A 26 -10.92 12.05 15.62
CA GLY A 26 -10.10 13.09 16.24
C GLY A 26 -9.58 12.70 17.62
N GLU A 27 -10.44 12.12 18.46
CA GLU A 27 -10.06 11.65 19.80
C GLU A 27 -9.10 10.47 19.72
N TYR A 28 -9.37 9.50 18.84
CA TYR A 28 -8.47 8.38 18.60
C TYR A 28 -7.09 8.88 18.16
N ALA A 29 -7.04 9.86 17.26
CA ALA A 29 -5.79 10.46 16.82
C ALA A 29 -5.01 11.17 17.94
N VAL A 30 -5.69 11.80 18.90
CA VAL A 30 -5.05 12.39 20.09
C VAL A 30 -4.45 11.30 20.99
N LEU A 31 -5.19 10.21 21.22
CA LEU A 31 -4.69 9.08 22.02
C LEU A 31 -3.45 8.45 21.38
N LEU A 32 -3.48 8.23 20.06
CA LEU A 32 -2.34 7.68 19.33
C LEU A 32 -1.12 8.60 19.39
N ARG A 33 -1.29 9.92 19.22
CA ARG A 33 -0.17 10.87 19.33
C ARG A 33 0.48 10.86 20.71
N ARG A 34 -0.32 10.78 21.77
CA ARG A 34 0.21 10.63 23.14
C ARG A 34 0.97 9.32 23.32
N ALA A 35 0.42 8.22 22.80
CA ALA A 35 1.07 6.91 22.87
C ALA A 35 2.41 6.92 22.12
N HIS A 36 2.46 7.55 20.95
CA HIS A 36 3.66 7.76 20.16
C HIS A 36 4.72 8.60 20.90
N ASP A 37 4.34 9.73 21.49
CA ASP A 37 5.26 10.57 22.28
C ASP A 37 5.84 9.84 23.51
N LEU A 38 5.02 9.03 24.18
CA LEU A 38 5.47 8.19 25.28
C LEU A 38 6.46 7.12 24.81
N ALA A 39 6.20 6.51 23.66
CA ALA A 39 7.09 5.52 23.05
C ALA A 39 8.47 6.12 22.75
N LEU A 40 8.50 7.29 22.12
CA LEU A 40 9.74 7.97 21.75
C LEU A 40 10.51 8.54 22.95
N SER A 41 9.85 8.77 24.08
CA SER A 41 10.48 9.14 25.35
C SER A 41 10.94 7.93 26.19
N GLY A 42 10.82 6.70 25.67
CA GLY A 42 11.36 5.49 26.28
C GLY A 42 10.38 4.68 27.13
N ALA A 43 9.07 4.91 27.01
CA ALA A 43 8.07 4.07 27.67
C ALA A 43 8.11 2.63 27.13
N ALA A 44 8.00 1.65 28.03
CA ALA A 44 8.20 0.23 27.67
C ALA A 44 7.11 -0.35 26.77
N GLN A 45 5.84 0.09 26.91
CA GLN A 45 4.72 -0.31 26.06
C GLN A 45 3.66 0.80 25.98
N PRO A 46 3.65 1.59 24.89
CA PRO A 46 2.59 2.56 24.65
C PRO A 46 1.23 1.88 24.39
N ASN A 47 0.11 2.59 24.59
CA ASN A 47 -1.24 2.09 24.35
C ASN A 47 -1.57 1.99 22.84
N VAL A 48 -0.87 1.09 22.14
CA VAL A 48 -1.05 0.73 20.73
C VAL A 48 -1.05 -0.80 20.60
N SER A 49 -1.40 -1.31 19.43
CA SER A 49 -1.36 -2.75 19.21
C SER A 49 0.08 -3.30 19.28
N PRO A 50 0.29 -4.56 19.71
CA PRO A 50 1.63 -5.16 19.76
C PRO A 50 2.34 -5.18 18.41
N SER A 51 1.61 -5.29 17.29
CA SER A 51 2.20 -5.27 15.95
C SER A 51 2.76 -3.89 15.60
N ILE A 52 2.01 -2.82 15.89
CA ILE A 52 2.45 -1.44 15.68
C ILE A 52 3.66 -1.13 16.57
N TRP A 53 3.61 -1.55 17.84
CA TRP A 53 4.75 -1.38 18.74
C TRP A 53 6.01 -2.08 18.22
N ALA A 54 5.90 -3.35 17.82
CA ALA A 54 7.03 -4.08 17.25
C ALA A 54 7.55 -3.44 15.95
N SER A 55 6.66 -2.87 15.13
CA SER A 55 7.02 -2.14 13.92
C SER A 55 7.84 -0.88 14.22
N TRP A 56 7.40 -0.07 15.19
CA TRP A 56 8.16 1.11 15.62
C TRP A 56 9.55 0.74 16.11
N GLN A 57 9.66 -0.32 16.93
CA GLN A 57 10.95 -0.78 17.44
C GLN A 57 11.90 -1.19 16.30
N ARG A 58 11.42 -1.93 15.29
CA ARG A 58 12.23 -2.32 14.13
C ARG A 58 12.65 -1.10 13.31
N ALA A 59 11.72 -0.20 12.99
CA ALA A 59 12.01 0.97 12.19
C ALA A 59 13.00 1.92 12.89
N LEU A 60 12.84 2.16 14.20
CA LEU A 60 13.78 2.94 15.00
C LEU A 60 15.18 2.28 15.06
N ALA A 61 15.24 0.96 15.25
CA ALA A 61 16.50 0.22 15.21
C ALA A 61 17.15 0.24 13.81
N GLY A 62 16.35 0.38 12.75
CA GLY A 62 16.78 0.60 11.37
C GLY A 62 17.24 2.02 11.05
N GLY A 63 17.19 2.94 12.02
CA GLY A 63 17.66 4.32 11.87
C GLY A 63 16.64 5.29 11.27
N ILE A 64 15.35 4.91 11.21
CA ILE A 64 14.30 5.85 10.85
C ILE A 64 14.15 6.90 11.96
N ASP A 65 14.23 8.16 11.56
CA ASP A 65 14.00 9.31 12.44
C ASP A 65 12.51 9.74 12.32
N PRO A 66 11.70 9.60 13.38
CA PRO A 66 10.28 9.98 13.37
C PRO A 66 10.00 11.45 13.03
N ASP A 67 10.99 12.32 13.21
CA ASP A 67 10.88 13.76 12.98
C ASP A 67 11.43 14.18 11.60
N ARG A 68 12.05 13.24 10.85
CA ARG A 68 12.53 13.49 9.49
C ARG A 68 11.68 12.79 8.45
N HIS A 69 11.10 13.61 7.59
CA HIS A 69 10.24 13.18 6.49
C HIS A 69 11.02 13.16 5.18
N LEU A 70 11.81 12.11 4.96
CA LEU A 70 12.69 11.97 3.78
C LEU A 70 12.72 10.50 3.32
N PRO A 71 11.68 9.99 2.64
CA PRO A 71 11.75 8.67 2.04
C PRO A 71 12.90 8.63 1.03
N ARG A 72 13.53 7.46 0.87
CA ARG A 72 14.53 7.27 -0.18
C ARG A 72 13.84 7.31 -1.53
N HIS A 73 14.33 8.13 -2.45
CA HIS A 73 13.90 8.09 -3.84
C HIS A 73 14.78 7.09 -4.58
N LEU A 74 14.20 5.97 -4.98
CA LEU A 74 14.89 4.91 -5.72
C LEU A 74 15.03 5.27 -7.19
N HIS A 75 14.00 5.93 -7.73
CA HIS A 75 13.94 6.38 -9.11
C HIS A 75 13.26 7.74 -9.20
N GLU A 76 13.63 8.52 -10.21
CA GLU A 76 12.90 9.72 -10.59
C GLU A 76 11.54 9.34 -11.20
N VAL A 77 10.55 10.24 -11.09
CA VAL A 77 9.19 9.99 -11.61
C VAL A 77 9.19 9.64 -13.10
N SER A 78 10.12 10.21 -13.88
CA SER A 78 10.28 9.90 -15.31
C SER A 78 10.69 8.45 -15.57
N ASP A 79 11.51 7.88 -14.69
CA ASP A 79 12.07 6.54 -14.84
C ASP A 79 11.03 5.47 -14.48
N VAL A 80 10.13 5.80 -13.54
CA VAL A 80 9.04 4.92 -13.13
C VAL A 80 8.11 4.58 -14.30
N VAL A 81 7.98 5.45 -15.30
CA VAL A 81 7.18 5.16 -16.51
C VAL A 81 7.66 3.88 -17.20
N SER A 82 8.99 3.68 -17.27
CA SER A 82 9.59 2.47 -17.83
C SER A 82 9.33 1.25 -16.95
N LEU A 83 9.42 1.41 -15.62
CA LEU A 83 9.12 0.34 -14.67
C LEU A 83 7.67 -0.14 -14.78
N ARG A 84 6.72 0.79 -14.95
CA ARG A 84 5.29 0.48 -15.13
C ARG A 84 5.04 -0.40 -16.35
N GLY A 85 5.68 -0.09 -17.48
CA GLY A 85 5.40 -0.74 -18.77
C GLY A 85 5.63 -2.26 -18.76
N GLY A 86 6.62 -2.73 -17.99
CA GLY A 86 6.94 -4.16 -17.85
C GLY A 86 6.28 -4.84 -16.65
N HIS A 87 5.63 -4.09 -15.76
CA HIS A 87 5.15 -4.62 -14.49
C HIS A 87 3.80 -5.35 -14.66
N PRO A 88 3.62 -6.56 -14.10
CA PRO A 88 2.37 -7.33 -14.24
C PRO A 88 1.12 -6.55 -13.82
N LEU A 89 1.25 -5.66 -12.83
CA LEU A 89 0.13 -4.87 -12.32
C LEU A 89 -0.35 -3.75 -13.28
N ALA A 90 0.41 -3.39 -14.31
CA ALA A 90 -0.05 -2.40 -15.30
C ALA A 90 -1.37 -2.84 -15.97
N ALA A 91 -1.54 -4.15 -16.12
CA ALA A 91 -2.72 -4.80 -16.67
C ALA A 91 -4.03 -4.49 -15.92
N VAL A 92 -3.97 -4.24 -14.62
CA VAL A 92 -5.14 -4.10 -13.74
C VAL A 92 -5.39 -2.66 -13.31
N MET A 93 -4.43 -1.76 -13.55
CA MET A 93 -4.54 -0.35 -13.18
C MET A 93 -5.79 0.33 -13.70
N PRO A 94 -6.24 0.15 -14.96
CA PRO A 94 -7.48 0.78 -15.43
C PRO A 94 -8.71 0.43 -14.57
N ALA A 95 -8.88 -0.85 -14.23
CA ALA A 95 -10.00 -1.31 -13.43
C ALA A 95 -9.90 -0.86 -11.96
N LEU A 96 -8.68 -0.88 -11.39
CA LEU A 96 -8.46 -0.38 -10.03
C LEU A 96 -8.71 1.12 -9.92
N THR A 97 -8.26 1.90 -10.91
CA THR A 97 -8.53 3.34 -10.98
C THR A 97 -10.03 3.61 -11.05
N GLU A 98 -10.75 2.98 -11.97
CA GLU A 98 -12.19 3.19 -12.15
C GLU A 98 -13.01 2.90 -10.89
N LEU A 99 -12.64 1.84 -10.15
CA LEU A 99 -13.40 1.41 -8.99
C LEU A 99 -13.01 2.09 -7.68
N LEU A 100 -11.74 2.48 -7.54
CA LEU A 100 -11.19 2.88 -6.24
C LEU A 100 -10.67 4.31 -6.21
N ALA A 101 -10.27 4.90 -7.33
CA ALA A 101 -9.79 6.27 -7.33
C ALA A 101 -10.95 7.26 -7.35
N ASP A 102 -10.74 8.43 -6.72
CA ASP A 102 -11.64 9.57 -6.85
C ASP A 102 -10.86 10.77 -7.39
N GLU A 103 -10.93 10.95 -8.70
CA GLU A 103 -10.26 12.04 -9.43
C GLU A 103 -11.11 13.31 -9.50
N THR A 104 -12.31 13.32 -8.92
CA THR A 104 -13.18 14.50 -8.90
C THR A 104 -12.54 15.63 -8.09
N ALA A 105 -12.96 16.87 -8.31
CA ALA A 105 -12.47 18.01 -7.53
C ALA A 105 -12.73 17.87 -6.02
N SER A 106 -13.76 17.11 -5.65
CA SER A 106 -14.12 16.77 -4.28
C SER A 106 -13.42 15.52 -3.74
N GLY A 107 -12.67 14.79 -4.56
CA GLY A 107 -12.05 13.52 -4.16
C GLY A 107 -11.07 13.69 -3.00
N ARG A 108 -11.23 12.82 -1.99
CA ARG A 108 -10.56 12.97 -0.68
C ARG A 108 -9.51 11.90 -0.40
N HIS A 109 -9.41 10.86 -1.21
CA HIS A 109 -8.43 9.79 -1.04
C HIS A 109 -7.63 9.55 -2.32
N LEU A 110 -6.48 8.94 -2.12
CA LEU A 110 -5.49 8.58 -3.12
C LEU A 110 -5.39 7.06 -3.19
N LEU A 111 -5.51 6.51 -4.39
CA LEU A 111 -5.12 5.15 -4.72
C LEU A 111 -3.61 5.13 -4.98
N VAL A 112 -2.90 4.20 -4.35
CA VAL A 112 -1.47 3.98 -4.54
C VAL A 112 -1.21 2.50 -4.80
N LEU A 113 -0.29 2.21 -5.70
CA LEU A 113 0.14 0.84 -5.98
C LEU A 113 1.67 0.78 -6.00
N THR A 114 2.25 -0.07 -5.16
CA THR A 114 3.70 -0.29 -5.09
C THR A 114 4.12 -1.57 -5.80
N ASN A 115 5.41 -1.72 -6.08
CA ASN A 115 6.02 -3.03 -6.35
C ASN A 115 6.16 -3.84 -5.05
N ALA A 116 6.71 -5.06 -5.18
CA ALA A 116 6.92 -5.99 -4.07
C ALA A 116 7.95 -5.52 -3.02
N GLN A 117 8.72 -4.47 -3.32
CA GLN A 117 9.72 -3.88 -2.44
C GLN A 117 9.20 -2.64 -1.72
N GLY A 118 8.02 -2.13 -2.06
CA GLY A 118 7.43 -0.93 -1.47
C GLY A 118 7.71 0.36 -2.24
N GLU A 119 8.31 0.28 -3.42
CA GLU A 119 8.47 1.43 -4.29
C GLU A 119 7.15 1.79 -4.96
N ILE A 120 6.78 3.06 -4.93
CA ILE A 120 5.52 3.52 -5.53
C ILE A 120 5.64 3.52 -7.04
N LEU A 121 4.77 2.73 -7.66
CA LEU A 121 4.67 2.66 -9.11
C LEU A 121 3.55 3.55 -9.61
N TRP A 122 2.36 3.57 -8.99
CA TRP A 122 1.24 4.41 -9.41
C TRP A 122 0.63 5.16 -8.23
N ARG A 123 0.15 6.38 -8.51
CA ARG A 123 -0.75 7.13 -7.63
C ARG A 123 -1.88 7.75 -8.46
N VAL A 124 -3.12 7.67 -7.97
CA VAL A 124 -4.30 8.19 -8.68
C VAL A 124 -5.28 8.80 -7.68
N GLY A 125 -5.71 10.03 -7.92
CA GLY A 125 -6.66 10.76 -7.08
C GLY A 125 -6.84 12.20 -7.53
N SER A 126 -7.65 12.95 -6.79
CA SER A 126 -7.88 14.37 -7.09
C SER A 126 -6.59 15.19 -7.05
N ARG A 127 -6.55 16.30 -7.81
CA ARG A 127 -5.43 17.24 -7.76
C ARG A 127 -5.16 17.77 -6.34
N ALA A 128 -6.19 17.85 -5.51
CA ALA A 128 -6.05 18.34 -4.14
C ALA A 128 -5.32 17.33 -3.25
N ILE A 129 -5.72 16.05 -3.29
CA ILE A 129 -5.09 15.02 -2.47
C ILE A 129 -3.67 14.70 -2.97
N LEU A 130 -3.44 14.73 -4.29
CA LEU A 130 -2.10 14.55 -4.86
C LEU A 130 -1.13 15.62 -4.36
N ARG A 131 -1.54 16.90 -4.29
CA ARG A 131 -0.70 17.97 -3.71
C ARG A 131 -0.39 17.77 -2.23
N GLN A 132 -1.33 17.21 -1.47
CA GLN A 132 -1.07 16.87 -0.07
C GLN A 132 -0.07 15.71 0.03
N ALA A 133 -0.21 14.70 -0.84
CA ALA A 133 0.71 13.57 -0.95
C ALA A 133 2.12 14.01 -1.39
N ASP A 134 2.24 15.01 -2.27
CA ASP A 134 3.53 15.60 -2.66
C ASP A 134 4.27 16.18 -1.44
N GLY A 135 3.55 16.87 -0.53
CA GLY A 135 4.12 17.36 0.72
C GLY A 135 4.55 16.26 1.70
N LEU A 136 4.12 15.01 1.46
CA LEU A 136 4.57 13.81 2.14
C LEU A 136 5.58 13.01 1.32
N GLU A 137 6.16 13.55 0.24
CA GLU A 137 7.05 12.77 -0.64
C GLU A 137 6.43 11.41 -1.04
N PHE A 138 5.09 11.36 -1.07
CA PHE A 138 4.30 10.17 -1.38
C PHE A 138 4.09 10.09 -2.89
N VAL A 139 5.23 10.05 -3.58
CA VAL A 139 5.36 10.22 -5.03
C VAL A 139 5.93 8.96 -5.65
N GLU A 140 5.78 8.82 -6.96
CA GLU A 140 6.28 7.63 -7.64
C GLU A 140 7.80 7.57 -7.61
N GLY A 141 8.34 6.37 -7.41
CA GLY A 141 9.78 6.13 -7.24
C GLY A 141 10.27 6.24 -5.79
N ALA A 142 9.43 6.74 -4.87
CA ALA A 142 9.76 6.76 -3.45
C ALA A 142 9.60 5.36 -2.81
N ASP A 143 10.53 5.02 -1.91
CA ASP A 143 10.54 3.81 -1.09
C ASP A 143 9.66 3.98 0.15
N TRP A 144 8.51 3.30 0.15
CA TRP A 144 7.57 3.26 1.26
C TRP A 144 7.62 1.95 2.05
N SER A 145 8.73 1.21 1.95
CA SER A 145 9.02 0.10 2.85
C SER A 145 9.31 0.58 4.28
N GLU A 146 9.40 -0.36 5.22
CA GLU A 146 9.77 -0.07 6.62
C GLU A 146 11.17 0.59 6.71
N HIS A 147 12.09 0.24 5.80
CA HIS A 147 13.44 0.82 5.74
C HIS A 147 13.49 2.17 5.02
N GLY A 148 12.49 2.46 4.17
CA GLY A 148 12.38 3.71 3.44
C GLY A 148 11.83 4.85 4.30
N ILE A 149 10.73 4.60 5.01
CA ILE A 149 10.01 5.65 5.76
C ILE A 149 9.42 5.18 7.10
N GLY A 150 9.82 4.00 7.58
CA GLY A 150 9.31 3.43 8.82
C GLY A 150 7.88 2.91 8.71
N THR A 151 7.26 2.72 9.88
CA THR A 151 5.94 2.11 10.00
C THR A 151 4.88 2.89 9.24
N ASN A 152 4.32 2.25 8.23
CA ASN A 152 3.20 2.73 7.42
C ASN A 152 2.37 1.51 6.93
N ALA A 153 1.21 1.73 6.30
CA ALA A 153 0.35 0.61 5.90
C ALA A 153 0.99 -0.30 4.84
N ILE A 154 1.76 0.25 3.90
CA ILE A 154 2.50 -0.51 2.90
C ILE A 154 3.56 -1.36 3.61
N SER A 155 4.35 -0.78 4.51
CA SER A 155 5.39 -1.51 5.25
C SER A 155 4.81 -2.67 6.07
N GLU A 156 3.69 -2.46 6.75
CA GLU A 156 3.03 -3.52 7.54
C GLU A 156 2.53 -4.66 6.65
N VAL A 157 2.05 -4.37 5.44
CA VAL A 157 1.71 -5.42 4.47
C VAL A 157 2.95 -6.18 4.01
N LEU A 158 4.05 -5.49 3.70
CA LEU A 158 5.29 -6.11 3.25
C LEU A 158 5.88 -7.03 4.33
N VAL A 159 5.87 -6.60 5.60
CA VAL A 159 6.40 -7.38 6.72
C VAL A 159 5.49 -8.54 7.09
N SER A 160 4.18 -8.31 7.18
CA SER A 160 3.24 -9.31 7.71
C SER A 160 2.64 -10.23 6.65
N GLY A 161 2.73 -9.85 5.38
CA GLY A 161 2.07 -10.52 4.25
C GLY A 161 0.54 -10.44 4.28
N ARG A 162 -0.05 -9.61 5.16
CA ARG A 162 -1.50 -9.47 5.41
C ARG A 162 -1.94 -8.03 5.24
N ALA A 163 -3.22 -7.83 4.92
CA ALA A 163 -3.80 -6.50 4.83
C ALA A 163 -3.70 -5.76 6.18
N ALA A 164 -3.36 -4.47 6.10
CA ALA A 164 -3.12 -3.61 7.26
C ALA A 164 -3.87 -2.28 7.12
N GLN A 165 -4.23 -1.69 8.25
CA GLN A 165 -4.82 -0.36 8.28
C GLN A 165 -4.16 0.46 9.39
N LEU A 166 -3.60 1.60 9.03
CA LEU A 166 -2.95 2.51 9.96
C LEU A 166 -3.70 3.84 10.01
N PHE A 167 -3.68 4.46 11.18
CA PHE A 167 -4.40 5.67 11.49
C PHE A 167 -3.49 6.63 12.26
N SER A 168 -3.44 7.89 11.86
CA SER A 168 -2.74 8.94 12.61
C SER A 168 -1.33 8.49 13.04
N ALA A 169 -1.00 8.60 14.33
CA ALA A 169 0.29 8.25 14.90
C ALA A 169 0.51 6.75 15.11
N GLU A 170 -0.28 5.86 14.48
CA GLU A 170 0.17 4.49 14.19
C GLU A 170 1.30 4.50 13.16
N HIS A 171 1.32 5.51 12.27
CA HIS A 171 2.50 5.80 11.45
C HIS A 171 3.64 6.26 12.36
N LEU A 172 4.86 5.78 12.10
CA LEU A 172 6.02 6.19 12.92
C LEU A 172 6.41 7.65 12.68
N VAL A 173 6.38 8.12 11.43
CA VAL A 173 6.83 9.46 11.05
C VAL A 173 5.71 10.49 11.25
N ARG A 174 6.02 11.59 11.95
CA ARG A 174 5.01 12.56 12.44
C ARG A 174 4.24 13.29 11.35
N THR A 175 4.86 13.54 10.21
CA THR A 175 4.23 14.18 9.06
C THR A 175 3.03 13.38 8.53
N HIS A 176 2.99 12.06 8.78
CA HIS A 176 1.89 11.17 8.36
C HIS A 176 0.70 11.17 9.33
N HIS A 177 0.78 11.83 10.49
CA HIS A 177 -0.24 11.72 11.55
C HIS A 177 -1.61 12.33 11.19
N ALA A 178 -1.70 13.07 10.09
CA ALA A 178 -2.97 13.57 9.56
C ALA A 178 -3.68 12.58 8.62
N TRP A 179 -3.04 11.42 8.34
CA TRP A 179 -3.49 10.46 7.35
C TRP A 179 -3.90 9.13 7.96
N ALA A 180 -4.79 8.44 7.26
CA ALA A 180 -5.15 7.07 7.48
C ALA A 180 -4.96 6.29 6.17
N CYS A 181 -4.41 5.09 6.28
CA CYS A 181 -3.96 4.28 5.15
C CYS A 181 -4.50 2.86 5.30
N THR A 182 -5.03 2.30 4.22
CA THR A 182 -5.51 0.91 4.18
C THR A 182 -4.84 0.20 3.02
N ALA A 183 -4.13 -0.88 3.32
CA ALA A 183 -3.31 -1.57 2.34
C ALA A 183 -3.56 -3.09 2.33
N SER A 184 -3.37 -3.72 1.18
CA SER A 184 -3.48 -5.18 1.01
C SER A 184 -2.51 -5.68 -0.07
N PRO A 185 -1.89 -6.85 0.13
CA PRO A 185 -0.96 -7.41 -0.85
C PRO A 185 -1.72 -7.89 -2.08
N ILE A 186 -1.16 -7.66 -3.28
CA ILE A 186 -1.60 -8.32 -4.52
C ILE A 186 -0.62 -9.43 -4.84
N ARG A 187 -1.13 -10.65 -5.04
CA ARG A 187 -0.28 -11.81 -5.35
C ARG A 187 -0.59 -12.39 -6.73
N ASP A 188 0.42 -13.00 -7.33
CA ASP A 188 0.17 -13.94 -8.42
C ASP A 188 -0.52 -15.18 -7.83
N GLN A 189 -1.75 -15.46 -8.24
CA GLN A 189 -2.51 -16.60 -7.71
C GLN A 189 -1.96 -17.97 -8.11
N ARG A 190 -1.11 -18.04 -9.13
CA ARG A 190 -0.48 -19.27 -9.62
C ARG A 190 0.79 -19.58 -8.83
N THR A 191 1.60 -18.56 -8.52
CA THR A 191 2.90 -18.74 -7.85
C THR A 191 2.88 -18.41 -6.36
N GLY A 192 1.90 -17.61 -5.90
CA GLY A 192 1.84 -17.04 -4.56
C GLY A 192 2.77 -15.84 -4.34
N GLU A 193 3.54 -15.47 -5.36
CA GLU A 193 4.51 -14.36 -5.32
C GLU A 193 3.80 -13.03 -5.06
N LEU A 194 4.39 -12.20 -4.19
CA LEU A 194 3.93 -10.84 -3.99
C LEU A 194 4.31 -10.00 -5.22
N LEU A 195 3.32 -9.43 -5.89
CA LEU A 195 3.54 -8.54 -7.03
C LEU A 195 3.62 -7.08 -6.60
N GLY A 196 2.94 -6.72 -5.51
CA GLY A 196 2.87 -5.36 -5.02
C GLY A 196 1.85 -5.15 -3.92
N VAL A 197 1.69 -3.91 -3.47
CA VAL A 197 0.74 -3.55 -2.42
C VAL A 197 -0.23 -2.50 -2.93
N LEU A 198 -1.52 -2.83 -2.92
CA LEU A 198 -2.60 -1.88 -3.14
C LEU A 198 -2.83 -1.11 -1.85
N ASN A 199 -2.78 0.21 -1.91
CA ASN A 199 -2.98 1.10 -0.78
C ASN A 199 -3.97 2.21 -1.13
N VAL A 200 -4.86 2.53 -0.19
CA VAL A 200 -5.73 3.71 -0.26
C VAL A 200 -5.47 4.57 0.96
N SER A 201 -5.12 5.82 0.71
CA SER A 201 -4.70 6.78 1.72
C SER A 201 -5.51 8.07 1.62
N GLY A 202 -5.83 8.68 2.75
CA GLY A 202 -6.45 9.99 2.79
C GLY A 202 -6.43 10.58 4.19
N PRO A 203 -7.02 11.77 4.39
CA PRO A 203 -7.22 12.35 5.71
C PRO A 203 -7.99 11.40 6.65
N LEU A 204 -7.84 11.58 7.95
CA LEU A 204 -8.42 10.68 8.97
C LEU A 204 -9.93 10.43 8.82
N ASP A 205 -10.68 11.41 8.29
CA ASP A 205 -12.13 11.33 8.09
C ASP A 205 -12.56 10.55 6.85
N THR A 206 -11.62 10.12 5.99
CA THR A 206 -11.93 9.34 4.78
C THR A 206 -11.94 7.84 5.00
N VAL A 207 -11.34 7.37 6.10
CA VAL A 207 -11.27 5.94 6.40
C VAL A 207 -12.46 5.52 7.24
N THR A 208 -13.16 4.49 6.76
CA THR A 208 -14.36 3.94 7.38
C THR A 208 -14.17 2.46 7.72
N VAL A 209 -15.16 1.88 8.39
CA VAL A 209 -15.22 0.43 8.66
C VAL A 209 -15.15 -0.41 7.38
N ASP A 210 -15.55 0.15 6.24
CA ASP A 210 -15.60 -0.54 4.95
C ASP A 210 -14.34 -0.34 4.10
N SER A 211 -13.43 0.58 4.45
CA SER A 211 -12.20 0.82 3.67
C SER A 211 -11.36 -0.45 3.49
N MET A 212 -11.29 -1.31 4.52
CA MET A 212 -10.60 -2.59 4.45
C MET A 212 -11.28 -3.56 3.46
N ARG A 213 -12.62 -3.58 3.43
CA ARG A 213 -13.37 -4.42 2.48
C ARG A 213 -13.17 -3.93 1.06
N MET A 214 -13.24 -2.61 0.85
CA MET A 214 -13.01 -1.96 -0.44
C MET A 214 -11.63 -2.34 -1.01
N VAL A 215 -10.56 -2.16 -0.23
CA VAL A 215 -9.18 -2.49 -0.67
C VAL A 215 -9.04 -3.98 -0.96
N LYS A 216 -9.56 -4.87 -0.10
CA LYS A 216 -9.52 -6.32 -0.34
C LYS A 216 -10.30 -6.74 -1.60
N THR A 217 -11.44 -6.13 -1.87
CA THR A 217 -12.21 -6.36 -3.10
C THR A 217 -11.42 -5.91 -4.33
N GLY A 218 -10.76 -4.75 -4.27
CA GLY A 218 -9.86 -4.28 -5.32
C GLY A 218 -8.72 -5.24 -5.61
N VAL A 219 -8.03 -5.72 -4.57
CA VAL A 219 -7.00 -6.77 -4.70
C VAL A 219 -7.60 -8.01 -5.35
N ARG A 220 -8.74 -8.50 -4.86
CA ARG A 220 -9.37 -9.71 -5.40
C ARG A 220 -9.70 -9.56 -6.88
N LEU A 221 -10.21 -8.40 -7.30
CA LEU A 221 -10.47 -8.10 -8.70
C LEU A 221 -9.18 -8.11 -9.51
N ALA A 222 -8.12 -7.43 -9.05
CA ALA A 222 -6.84 -7.40 -9.74
C ALA A 222 -6.30 -8.83 -9.96
N GLU A 223 -6.33 -9.64 -8.92
CA GLU A 223 -5.88 -11.03 -9.00
C GLU A 223 -6.70 -11.88 -10.00
N GLU A 224 -8.04 -11.75 -10.00
CA GLU A 224 -8.89 -12.48 -10.94
C GLU A 224 -8.70 -12.00 -12.39
N LEU A 225 -8.52 -10.69 -12.62
CA LEU A 225 -8.22 -10.14 -13.94
C LEU A 225 -6.87 -10.65 -14.46
N MET A 226 -5.85 -10.74 -13.61
CA MET A 226 -4.55 -11.31 -13.99
C MET A 226 -4.65 -12.80 -14.29
N LYS A 227 -5.42 -13.55 -13.51
CA LYS A 227 -5.65 -14.98 -13.73
C LYS A 227 -6.41 -15.27 -15.04
N ALA A 228 -7.37 -14.42 -15.39
CA ALA A 228 -8.16 -14.56 -16.61
C ALA A 228 -7.36 -14.25 -17.89
N ARG A 229 -6.21 -13.58 -17.78
CA ARG A 229 -5.34 -13.34 -18.93
C ARG A 229 -4.70 -14.68 -19.33
N PRO A 230 -4.85 -15.13 -20.58
CA PRO A 230 -4.08 -16.25 -21.09
C PRO A 230 -2.61 -15.91 -20.87
N GLY A 231 -1.90 -16.78 -20.15
CA GLY A 231 -0.45 -16.62 -20.03
C GLY A 231 0.14 -16.54 -21.43
N SER A 232 1.16 -15.72 -21.61
CA SER A 232 2.14 -15.90 -22.68
C SER A 232 2.72 -17.30 -22.52
N ALA A 233 2.01 -18.30 -23.05
CA ALA A 233 2.54 -19.63 -23.22
C ALA A 233 3.72 -19.44 -24.17
N THR A 234 4.93 -19.50 -23.61
CA THR A 234 6.10 -19.95 -24.36
C THR A 234 5.74 -21.34 -24.88
N GLY A 235 5.18 -21.37 -26.10
CA GLY A 235 4.94 -22.62 -26.82
C GLY A 235 6.27 -23.32 -27.03
N PRO A 236 6.31 -24.67 -27.05
CA PRO A 236 7.54 -25.38 -27.33
C PRO A 236 8.00 -24.99 -28.74
N ALA A 237 9.27 -24.59 -28.86
CA ALA A 237 9.93 -24.40 -30.14
C ALA A 237 9.81 -25.71 -30.93
N GLY A 238 8.94 -25.72 -31.95
CA GLY A 238 8.85 -26.80 -32.90
C GLY A 238 10.18 -26.95 -33.65
N PRO A 239 10.58 -28.19 -34.01
CA PRO A 239 11.87 -28.42 -34.62
C PRO A 239 11.93 -27.74 -35.98
N ALA A 240 12.98 -26.95 -36.20
CA ALA A 240 13.29 -26.36 -37.50
C ALA A 240 13.43 -27.49 -38.54
N GLY A 241 12.47 -27.57 -39.45
CA GLY A 241 12.53 -28.43 -40.61
C GLY A 241 13.70 -28.01 -41.50
N VAL A 242 14.70 -28.88 -41.59
CA VAL A 242 15.77 -28.79 -42.60
C VAL A 242 15.16 -29.17 -43.94
N THR A 243 14.89 -28.17 -44.79
CA THR A 243 14.67 -28.37 -46.22
C THR A 243 15.98 -28.10 -46.95
N GLY A 244 16.65 -29.17 -47.38
CA GLY A 244 17.80 -29.11 -48.27
C GLY A 244 17.65 -30.19 -49.35
N SER A 245 16.94 -29.85 -50.43
CA SER A 245 16.73 -30.72 -51.58
C SER A 245 17.98 -30.82 -52.45
N ALA A 246 18.33 -32.06 -52.76
CA ALA A 246 19.18 -32.58 -53.82
C ALA A 246 19.55 -31.63 -54.99
N GLY A 247 20.85 -31.52 -55.25
CA GLY A 247 21.40 -31.18 -56.56
C GLY A 247 22.25 -32.35 -57.06
N SER A 248 21.80 -33.02 -58.12
CA SER A 248 22.59 -34.00 -58.86
C SER A 248 22.50 -33.78 -60.37
N ALA A 249 23.69 -33.68 -60.96
CA ALA A 249 24.14 -34.17 -62.27
C ALA A 249 23.85 -33.36 -63.56
N GLY A 250 24.95 -33.20 -64.33
CA GLY A 250 25.03 -32.81 -65.74
C GLY A 250 26.09 -31.72 -65.94
N ALA A 251 27.15 -31.83 -66.73
CA ALA A 251 27.53 -32.83 -67.72
C ALA A 251 29.04 -32.74 -68.02
N THR A 252 29.60 -33.86 -68.45
CA THR A 252 30.92 -34.07 -69.04
C THR A 252 31.07 -33.45 -70.43
N GLY A 253 32.26 -32.98 -70.78
CA GLY A 253 32.68 -32.74 -72.18
C GLY A 253 34.17 -32.38 -72.30
N PRO A 254 34.94 -32.91 -73.28
CA PRO A 254 36.39 -33.06 -73.15
C PRO A 254 37.23 -32.13 -74.05
N ALA A 255 38.47 -31.85 -73.62
CA ALA A 255 39.75 -31.88 -74.37
C ALA A 255 40.82 -31.11 -73.59
#